data_AF-A0A2D0L3Y6-F1
#
_entry.id   AF-A0A2D0L3Y6-F1
#
_cell.length_a   1.000
_cell.length_b   1.000
_cell.length_c   1.000
_cell.angle_alpha   90.00
_cell.angle_beta   90.00
_cell.angle_gamma   90.00
#
_symmetry.space_group_name_H-M   'P 1'
#
loop_
_entity.id
_entity.type
_entity.pdbx_description
1 polymer ?
#
loop_
_entity_poly.entity_id
_entity_poly.type
_entity_poly.pdbx_seq_one_letter_code
_entity_poly.pdbx_strand_id
1 'polypeptide(L)'
;MPAPITESLIIRPASEQPTFDMDGKEVLVLNPCDGWHIGYVRFWNEKEYNGIYRWIGEEFEPRYFYVAWALLPDGLKVSNAFESQGATPEEHDRYWTGRAKPSGK
;
A
#
# COMPACT_ATOMS: atom_id res chain seq x y z
N MET A 1 -24.26 8.54 3.90
CA MET A 1 -22.84 8.92 3.95
C MET A 1 -22.15 7.95 4.89
N PRO A 2 -21.10 7.23 4.45
CA PRO A 2 -20.32 6.40 5.35
C PRO A 2 -19.69 7.28 6.43
N ALA A 3 -19.63 6.77 7.65
CA ALA A 3 -18.98 7.47 8.74
C ALA A 3 -17.45 7.45 8.52
N PRO A 4 -16.73 8.50 8.93
CA PRO A 4 -15.28 8.45 8.99
C PRO A 4 -14.82 7.29 9.89
N ILE A 5 -13.77 6.58 9.45
CA ILE A 5 -13.03 5.64 10.30
C ILE A 5 -11.73 6.32 10.75
N THR A 6 -11.27 6.01 11.96
CA THR A 6 -9.99 6.51 12.48
C THR A 6 -9.08 5.33 12.77
N GLU A 7 -7.92 5.33 12.12
CA GLU A 7 -6.84 4.37 12.32
C GLU A 7 -5.58 5.12 12.72
N SER A 8 -4.73 4.50 13.54
CA SER A 8 -3.46 5.10 13.97
C SER A 8 -2.28 4.39 13.32
N LEU A 9 -1.30 5.16 12.86
CA LEU A 9 -0.04 4.64 12.36
C LEU A 9 1.07 4.85 13.39
N ILE A 10 1.89 3.82 13.59
CA ILE A 10 3.13 3.93 14.36
C ILE A 10 4.27 4.05 13.35
N ILE A 11 4.88 5.25 13.29
CA ILE A 11 6.03 5.51 12.42
C ILE A 11 7.29 5.02 13.12
N ARG A 12 8.02 4.13 12.44
CA ARG A 12 9.24 3.46 12.90
C ARG A 12 10.41 3.89 12.03
N PRO A 13 11.63 3.98 12.57
CA PRO A 13 12.81 4.30 11.77
C PRO A 13 13.15 3.13 10.84
N ALA A 14 13.82 3.39 9.71
CA ALA A 14 14.29 2.35 8.79
C ALA A 14 15.31 1.37 9.43
N SER A 15 15.85 1.68 10.61
CA SER A 15 16.68 0.77 11.40
C SER A 15 15.90 -0.29 12.17
N GLU A 16 14.60 -0.08 12.38
CA GLU A 16 13.72 -1.03 13.06
C GLU A 16 13.13 -1.98 12.02
N GLN A 17 13.32 -3.29 12.22
CA GLN A 17 12.78 -4.31 11.32
C GLN A 17 11.31 -4.63 11.66
N PRO A 18 10.47 -4.91 10.65
CA PRO A 18 9.17 -5.55 10.85
C PRO A 18 9.28 -6.87 11.61
N THR A 19 8.18 -7.29 12.23
CA THR A 19 8.05 -8.60 12.89
C THR A 19 7.33 -9.59 11.97
N PHE A 20 7.53 -10.90 12.20
CA PHE A 20 7.01 -11.95 11.31
C PHE A 20 5.48 -11.95 11.17
N ASP A 21 4.73 -11.51 12.17
CA ASP A 21 3.27 -11.37 12.07
C ASP A 21 2.83 -10.29 11.06
N MET A 22 3.77 -9.50 10.55
CA MET A 22 3.57 -8.52 9.49
C MET A 22 3.83 -9.08 8.09
N ASP A 23 4.26 -10.33 7.96
CA ASP A 23 4.55 -10.94 6.65
C ASP A 23 3.35 -10.84 5.69
N GLY A 24 3.62 -10.38 4.47
CA GLY A 24 2.63 -10.12 3.43
C GLY A 24 1.77 -8.87 3.62
N LYS A 25 1.89 -8.14 4.74
CA LYS A 25 1.11 -6.93 5.00
C LYS A 25 1.71 -5.69 4.33
N GLU A 26 0.83 -4.72 4.07
CA GLU A 26 1.18 -3.43 3.51
C GLU A 26 1.80 -2.50 4.56
N VAL A 27 2.83 -1.77 4.14
CA VAL A 27 3.47 -0.70 4.92
C VAL A 27 3.52 0.57 4.09
N LEU A 28 3.47 1.70 4.77
CA LEU A 28 3.79 3.00 4.21
C LEU A 28 5.27 3.28 4.48
N VAL A 29 6.09 3.50 3.45
CA VAL A 29 7.50 3.87 3.59
C VAL A 29 7.71 5.32 3.17
N LEU A 30 8.56 6.06 3.89
CA LEU A 30 8.90 7.46 3.62
C LEU A 30 10.28 7.56 2.99
N ASN A 31 10.33 7.90 1.70
CA ASN A 31 11.52 8.35 1.01
C ASN A 31 11.61 9.88 1.12
N PRO A 32 12.71 10.45 1.66
CA PRO A 32 12.88 11.91 1.74
C PRO A 32 12.86 12.63 0.39
N CYS A 33 13.17 11.95 -0.71
CA CYS A 33 13.30 12.55 -2.03
C CYS A 33 11.95 12.80 -2.71
N ASP A 34 11.02 11.85 -2.64
CA ASP A 34 9.75 11.87 -3.39
C ASP A 34 8.52 11.48 -2.56
N GLY A 35 8.67 11.22 -1.26
CA GLY A 35 7.56 11.10 -0.32
C GLY A 35 7.17 9.65 0.01
N TRP A 36 5.87 9.40 0.09
CA TRP A 36 5.32 8.15 0.61
C TRP A 36 5.13 7.10 -0.48
N HIS A 37 5.51 5.85 -0.17
CA HIS A 37 5.33 4.69 -1.04
C HIS A 37 4.67 3.53 -0.30
N ILE A 38 3.99 2.65 -1.03
CA ILE A 38 3.44 1.40 -0.49
C ILE A 38 4.46 0.28 -0.69
N GLY A 39 4.81 -0.38 0.40
CA GLY A 39 5.65 -1.57 0.42
C GLY A 39 4.93 -2.77 1.02
N TYR A 40 5.48 -3.95 0.80
CA TYR A 40 4.98 -5.23 1.30
C TYR A 40 6.09 -5.91 2.09
N VAL A 41 5.82 -6.22 3.35
CA VAL A 41 6.76 -6.94 4.21
C VAL A 41 6.89 -8.38 3.71
N ARG A 42 8.13 -8.87 3.63
CA ARG A 42 8.43 -10.25 3.23
C ARG A 42 9.37 -10.92 4.23
N PHE A 43 9.07 -12.19 4.50
CA PHE A 43 9.92 -13.11 5.25
C PHE A 43 10.20 -14.38 4.44
N TRP A 44 11.32 -15.04 4.73
CA TRP A 44 11.70 -16.33 4.13
C TRP A 44 11.58 -17.50 5.11
N ASN A 45 11.60 -18.71 4.53
CA ASN A 45 11.74 -20.05 5.15
C ASN A 45 12.08 -19.99 6.66
N GLU A 46 11.08 -19.96 7.54
CA GLU A 46 11.24 -19.97 9.01
C GLU A 46 11.38 -18.61 9.73
N LYS A 47 10.77 -17.55 9.19
CA LYS A 47 10.63 -16.22 9.86
C LYS A 47 11.90 -15.36 9.82
N GLU A 48 12.77 -15.60 8.85
CA GLU A 48 13.87 -14.68 8.56
C GLU A 48 13.34 -13.45 7.83
N TYR A 49 13.59 -12.26 8.37
CA TYR A 49 13.19 -11.00 7.72
C TYR A 49 13.95 -10.85 6.41
N ASN A 50 13.22 -10.74 5.30
CA ASN A 50 13.81 -10.60 3.98
C ASN A 50 13.86 -9.14 3.53
N GLY A 51 12.79 -8.37 3.69
CA GLY A 51 12.76 -6.97 3.24
C GLY A 51 11.36 -6.37 3.13
N ILE A 52 11.30 -5.13 2.66
CA ILE A 52 10.05 -4.46 2.25
C ILE A 52 10.12 -4.23 0.74
N TYR A 53 9.19 -4.79 -0.02
CA TYR A 53 9.22 -4.80 -1.48
C TYR A 53 8.10 -3.96 -2.08
N ARG A 54 8.31 -3.48 -3.31
CA ARG A 54 7.20 -3.00 -4.16
C ARG A 54 6.22 -4.15 -4.43
N TRP A 55 4.99 -3.81 -4.84
CA TRP A 55 4.02 -4.83 -5.31
C TRP A 55 4.63 -5.72 -6.40
N ILE A 56 5.31 -5.10 -7.36
CA ILE A 56 6.16 -5.75 -8.36
C ILE A 56 7.49 -5.00 -8.41
N GLY A 57 8.60 -5.72 -8.35
CA GLY A 57 9.94 -5.18 -8.52
C GLY A 57 10.82 -5.38 -7.30
N GLU A 58 11.74 -4.45 -7.11
CA GLU A 58 12.83 -4.54 -6.16
C GLU A 58 12.42 -4.16 -4.74
N GLU A 59 13.30 -4.51 -3.80
CA GLU A 59 13.22 -4.08 -2.42
C GLU A 59 13.34 -2.56 -2.32
N PHE A 60 12.64 -1.97 -1.35
CA PHE A 60 13.01 -0.68 -0.82
C PHE A 60 14.13 -0.87 0.20
N GLU A 61 15.34 -0.47 -0.16
CA GLU A 61 16.49 -0.65 0.72
C GLU A 61 16.44 0.30 1.93
N PRO A 62 16.50 -0.21 3.18
CA PRO A 62 16.44 0.62 4.37
C PRO A 62 17.62 1.59 4.43
N ARG A 63 17.37 2.83 4.86
CA ARG A 63 18.34 3.93 5.01
C ARG A 63 18.90 4.51 3.69
N TYR A 64 18.79 3.79 2.58
CA TYR A 64 19.16 4.31 1.25
C TYR A 64 17.94 4.82 0.51
N PHE A 65 16.87 4.02 0.45
CA PHE A 65 15.63 4.42 -0.21
C PHE A 65 14.67 5.14 0.75
N TYR A 66 14.49 4.62 1.96
CA TYR A 66 13.55 5.19 2.94
C TYR A 66 14.17 5.37 4.32
N VAL A 67 13.66 6.34 5.07
CA VAL A 67 14.15 6.68 6.42
C VAL A 67 13.17 6.27 7.53
N ALA A 68 11.90 6.08 7.20
CA ALA A 68 10.87 5.67 8.14
C ALA A 68 9.79 4.82 7.45
N TRP A 69 9.09 4.00 8.23
CA TRP A 69 8.00 3.15 7.74
C TRP A 69 6.91 2.99 8.81
N ALA A 70 5.70 2.62 8.40
CA ALA A 70 4.59 2.30 9.29
C ALA A 70 3.76 1.15 8.71
N LEU A 71 3.30 0.22 9.56
CA LEU A 71 2.34 -0.81 9.17
C LEU A 71 0.99 -0.16 8.85
N LEU A 72 0.43 -0.46 7.68
CA LEU A 72 -0.90 0.02 7.31
C LEU A 72 -1.99 -0.85 7.93
N PRO A 73 -3.17 -0.27 8.23
CA PRO A 73 -4.37 -1.04 8.53
C PRO A 73 -4.71 -2.00 7.39
N ASP A 74 -5.52 -3.00 7.69
CA ASP A 74 -6.03 -3.95 6.71
C ASP A 74 -6.86 -3.22 5.63
N GLY A 75 -6.26 -3.06 4.44
CA GLY A 75 -6.86 -2.32 3.34
C GLY A 75 -8.19 -2.91 2.86
N LEU A 76 -8.39 -4.22 2.97
CA LEU A 76 -9.67 -4.84 2.62
C LEU A 76 -10.75 -4.48 3.62
N LYS A 77 -10.43 -4.48 4.93
CA LYS A 77 -11.39 -4.05 5.96
C LYS A 77 -11.76 -2.58 5.80
N VAL A 78 -10.78 -1.72 5.54
CA VAL A 78 -11.00 -0.30 5.30
C VAL A 78 -11.85 -0.09 4.04
N SER A 79 -11.51 -0.76 2.93
CA SER A 79 -12.25 -0.66 1.67
C SER A 79 -13.72 -1.09 1.83
N ASN A 80 -13.97 -2.21 2.51
CA ASN A 80 -15.32 -2.70 2.76
C ASN A 80 -16.18 -1.71 3.55
N ALA A 81 -15.59 -0.97 4.50
CA ALA A 81 -16.31 0.06 5.26
C ALA A 81 -16.82 1.21 4.36
N PHE A 82 -16.20 1.41 3.20
CA PHE A 82 -16.54 2.44 2.22
C PHE A 82 -17.08 1.90 0.90
N GLU A 83 -17.48 0.62 0.83
CA GLU A 83 -17.96 -0.03 -0.40
C GLU A 83 -19.10 0.77 -1.07
N SER A 84 -19.98 1.36 -0.26
CA SER A 84 -21.08 2.23 -0.72
C SER A 84 -20.64 3.54 -1.41
N GLN A 85 -19.34 3.86 -1.43
CA GLN A 85 -18.75 4.98 -2.16
C GLN A 85 -18.12 4.55 -3.50
N GLY A 86 -18.21 3.26 -3.85
CA GLY A 86 -17.87 2.80 -5.18
C GLY A 86 -18.70 3.51 -6.25
N ALA A 87 -18.11 3.70 -7.43
CA ALA A 87 -18.82 4.27 -8.58
C ALA A 87 -20.05 3.44 -8.92
N THR A 88 -21.15 4.07 -9.32
CA THR A 88 -22.28 3.32 -9.88
C THR A 88 -21.87 2.66 -11.20
N PRO A 89 -22.60 1.64 -11.68
CA PRO A 89 -22.33 1.04 -12.99
C PRO A 89 -22.26 2.08 -14.12
N GLU A 90 -23.16 3.07 -14.10
CA GLU A 90 -23.20 4.14 -15.11
C GLU A 90 -21.99 5.07 -15.03
N GLU A 91 -21.54 5.42 -13.82
CA GLU A 91 -20.34 6.24 -13.61
C GLU A 91 -19.06 5.51 -14.03
N HIS A 92 -18.99 4.22 -13.71
CA HIS A 92 -17.91 3.33 -14.10
C HIS A 92 -17.82 3.21 -15.63
N ASP A 93 -18.94 2.92 -16.29
CA ASP A 93 -19.00 2.80 -17.75
C ASP A 93 -18.65 4.11 -18.44
N ARG A 94 -19.15 5.25 -17.93
CA ARG A 94 -18.79 6.58 -18.46
C ARG A 94 -17.28 6.84 -18.34
N TYR A 95 -16.68 6.50 -17.21
CA TYR A 95 -15.25 6.70 -16.98
C TYR A 95 -14.38 5.88 -17.95
N TRP A 96 -14.74 4.61 -18.19
CA TRP A 96 -13.95 3.73 -19.05
C TRP A 96 -14.22 3.93 -20.55
N THR A 97 -15.46 4.23 -20.95
CA THR A 97 -15.79 4.55 -22.35
C THR A 97 -15.11 5.82 -22.83
N GLY A 98 -15.01 6.85 -21.97
CA GLY A 98 -14.25 8.08 -22.27
C GLY A 98 -12.73 7.87 -22.39
N ARG A 99 -12.22 6.69 -22.00
CA ARG A 99 -10.79 6.32 -22.05
C ARG A 99 -10.48 5.23 -23.05
N ALA A 100 -11.49 4.64 -23.71
CA ALA A 100 -11.26 3.80 -24.86
C ALA A 100 -10.56 4.67 -25.92
N LYS A 101 -9.26 4.45 -26.14
CA LYS A 101 -8.55 5.09 -27.25
C LYS A 101 -9.37 4.84 -28.52
N PRO A 102 -9.55 5.83 -29.41
CA PRO A 102 -10.07 5.53 -30.73
C PRO A 102 -9.19 4.42 -31.30
N SER A 103 -9.78 3.29 -31.67
CA SER A 103 -9.08 2.21 -32.36
C SER A 103 -8.42 2.85 -33.58
N GLY A 104 -7.09 3.04 -33.52
CA GLY A 104 -6.31 3.57 -34.61
C GLY A 104 -6.53 2.68 -35.82
N LYS A 105 -7.04 3.28 -36.91
CA LYS A 105 -6.86 2.77 -38.27
C LYS A 105 -5.43 3.04 -38.72
#